data_AF-A0A3M1VR57-F1
#
_entry.id   AF-A0A3M1VR57-F1
#
_cell.length_a   1.000
_cell.length_b   1.000
_cell.length_c   1.000
_cell.angle_alpha   90.00
_cell.angle_beta   90.00
_cell.angle_gamma   90.00
#
_symmetry.space_group_name_H-M   'P 1'
#
loop_
_entity.id
_entity.type
_entity.pdbx_description
1 polymer ?
#
loop_
_entity_poly.entity_id
_entity_poly.type
_entity_poly.pdbx_seq_one_letter_code
_entity_poly.pdbx_strand_id
1 'polypeptide(L)'
;KIAKAVFDDIWETGKDPEVIVKEKGLKQITDPEELEAVVKQVLQENSKQVEEFKSGNQKVLGFLVGQVMKKTAGSANPRLANEILKAELEKDAD
;
A
#
# COMPACT_ATOMS: atom_id res chain seq x y z
N LYS A 1 6.54 23.47 -0.85
CA LYS A 1 7.34 22.71 -1.85
C LYS A 1 6.54 21.60 -2.58
N ILE A 2 5.20 21.68 -2.62
CA ILE A 2 4.33 20.77 -3.43
C ILE A 2 3.86 21.48 -4.73
N ALA A 3 3.70 22.81 -4.69
CA ALA A 3 3.30 23.61 -5.85
C ALA A 3 4.26 23.55 -7.05
N LYS A 4 5.54 23.24 -6.84
CA LYS A 4 6.54 23.23 -7.92
C LYS A 4 6.58 21.92 -8.70
N ALA A 5 6.42 20.78 -8.01
CA ALA A 5 6.39 19.47 -8.66
C ALA A 5 5.11 19.25 -9.48
N VAL A 6 4.02 19.92 -9.13
CA VAL A 6 2.77 19.88 -9.91
C VAL A 6 2.88 20.70 -11.20
N PHE A 7 3.68 21.77 -11.19
CA PHE A 7 3.85 22.64 -12.36
C PHE A 7 4.65 21.99 -13.49
N ASP A 8 5.70 21.24 -13.14
CA ASP A 8 6.56 20.59 -14.14
C ASP A 8 5.80 19.47 -14.90
N ASP A 9 4.92 18.72 -14.22
CA ASP A 9 4.11 17.63 -14.82
C ASP A 9 2.99 18.14 -15.77
N ILE A 10 2.42 19.32 -15.50
CA ILE A 10 1.36 19.92 -16.34
C ILE A 10 1.93 20.31 -17.71
N TRP A 11 3.17 20.80 -17.74
CA TRP A 11 3.79 21.33 -18.94
C TRP A 11 4.23 20.25 -19.94
N GLU A 12 4.60 19.05 -19.47
CA GLU A 12 5.03 17.95 -20.33
C GLU A 12 3.88 17.12 -20.93
N THR A 13 2.70 17.10 -20.29
CA THR A 13 1.62 16.16 -20.66
C THR A 13 0.38 16.82 -21.27
N GLY A 14 0.19 18.13 -21.06
CA GLY A 14 -0.99 18.86 -21.53
C GLY A 14 -2.32 18.41 -20.91
N LYS A 15 -2.27 17.59 -19.84
CA LYS A 15 -3.45 17.10 -19.13
C LYS A 15 -3.90 18.10 -18.07
N ASP A 16 -5.22 18.22 -17.93
CA ASP A 16 -5.87 19.10 -16.96
C ASP A 16 -5.43 18.73 -15.51
N PRO A 17 -5.08 19.68 -14.64
CA PRO A 17 -4.67 19.42 -13.25
C PRO A 17 -5.70 18.59 -12.47
N GLU A 18 -6.99 18.74 -12.76
CA GLU A 18 -8.04 17.92 -12.17
C GLU A 18 -7.98 16.45 -12.62
N VAL A 19 -7.55 16.19 -13.87
CA VAL A 19 -7.31 14.84 -14.38
C VAL A 19 -6.08 14.23 -13.71
N ILE A 20 -5.02 15.01 -13.51
CA ILE A 20 -3.84 14.56 -12.75
C ILE A 20 -4.19 14.33 -11.29
N VAL A 21 -5.06 15.13 -10.67
CA VAL A 21 -5.54 14.92 -9.29
C VAL A 21 -6.55 13.77 -9.20
N LYS A 22 -7.27 13.40 -10.27
CA LYS A 22 -8.08 12.18 -10.34
C LYS A 22 -7.25 10.92 -10.63
N GLU A 23 -6.22 11.03 -11.46
CA GLU A 23 -5.26 9.95 -11.77
C GLU A 23 -4.30 9.72 -10.59
N LYS A 24 -3.86 10.78 -9.89
CA LYS A 24 -3.08 10.73 -8.63
C LYS A 24 -3.97 10.63 -7.38
N GLY A 25 -5.26 10.93 -7.49
CA GLY A 25 -6.31 10.70 -6.49
C GLY A 25 -6.94 9.34 -6.70
N LEU A 26 -6.06 8.34 -6.73
CA LEU A 26 -6.36 6.93 -6.75
C LEU A 26 -7.56 6.68 -5.82
N LYS A 27 -8.66 6.17 -6.38
CA LYS A 27 -9.81 5.72 -5.58
C LYS A 27 -9.26 4.85 -4.45
N GLN A 28 -9.43 5.31 -3.22
CA GLN A 28 -8.92 4.55 -2.09
C GLN A 28 -9.59 3.17 -2.12
N ILE A 29 -8.78 2.11 -2.15
CA ILE A 29 -9.28 0.77 -1.87
C ILE A 29 -9.68 0.80 -0.40
N THR A 30 -10.99 0.87 -0.20
CA THR A 30 -11.65 0.89 1.10
C THR A 30 -12.41 -0.40 1.36
N ASP A 31 -12.57 -1.23 0.33
CA ASP A 31 -13.12 -2.57 0.44
C ASP A 31 -12.09 -3.47 1.14
N PRO A 32 -12.39 -3.99 2.34
CA PRO A 32 -11.50 -4.90 3.05
C PRO A 32 -11.21 -6.19 2.27
N GLU A 33 -12.15 -6.71 1.47
CA GLU A 33 -11.99 -7.97 0.74
C GLU A 33 -10.98 -7.81 -0.41
N GLU A 34 -11.07 -6.71 -1.16
CA GLU A 34 -10.10 -6.38 -2.21
C GLU A 34 -8.70 -6.17 -1.63
N LEU A 35 -8.61 -5.47 -0.48
CA LEU A 35 -7.34 -5.23 0.17
C LEU A 35 -6.74 -6.51 0.78
N GLU A 36 -7.57 -7.41 1.31
CA GLU A 36 -7.13 -8.71 1.83
C GLU A 36 -6.48 -9.57 0.74
N ALA A 37 -7.05 -9.58 -0.48
CA ALA A 37 -6.45 -10.27 -1.61
C ALA A 37 -5.04 -9.74 -1.93
N VAL A 38 -4.86 -8.42 -1.93
CA VAL A 38 -3.54 -7.80 -2.15
C VAL A 38 -2.58 -8.14 -1.01
N VAL A 39 -3.05 -8.08 0.25
CA VAL A 39 -2.26 -8.44 1.43
C VAL A 39 -1.75 -9.87 1.33
N LYS A 40 -2.62 -10.85 1.03
CA LYS A 40 -2.23 -12.25 0.89
C LYS A 40 -1.13 -12.44 -0.16
N GLN A 41 -1.26 -11.75 -1.30
CA GLN A 41 -0.21 -11.81 -2.32
C GLN A 41 1.11 -11.18 -1.83
N VAL A 42 1.05 -10.05 -1.11
CA VAL A 42 2.25 -9.43 -0.54
C VAL A 42 2.91 -10.37 0.46
N LEU A 43 2.16 -11.05 1.33
CA LEU A 43 2.72 -12.02 2.27
C LEU A 43 3.37 -13.22 1.55
N GLN A 44 2.75 -13.73 0.49
CA GLN A 44 3.31 -14.80 -0.35
C GLN A 44 4.62 -14.38 -1.04
N GLU A 45 4.67 -13.16 -1.57
CA GLU A 45 5.87 -12.60 -2.23
C GLU A 45 6.99 -12.24 -1.25
N ASN A 46 6.68 -12.10 0.04
CA ASN A 46 7.60 -11.64 1.09
C ASN A 46 7.68 -12.65 2.25
N SER A 47 7.78 -13.95 1.94
CA SER A 47 7.81 -15.04 2.93
C SER A 47 8.90 -14.88 3.98
N LYS A 48 10.09 -14.38 3.61
CA LYS A 48 11.17 -14.09 4.55
C LYS A 48 10.74 -13.08 5.63
N GLN A 49 10.00 -12.06 5.24
CA GLN A 49 9.51 -11.03 6.16
C GLN A 49 8.38 -11.54 7.05
N VAL A 50 7.59 -12.49 6.56
CA VAL A 50 6.62 -13.23 7.37
C VAL A 50 7.34 -14.01 8.47
N GLU A 51 8.40 -14.74 8.14
CA GLU A 51 9.21 -15.47 9.13
C GLU A 51 9.87 -14.53 10.15
N GLU A 52 10.42 -13.41 9.69
CA GLU A 52 10.98 -12.39 10.58
C GLU A 52 9.91 -11.85 11.55
N PHE A 53 8.68 -11.59 11.08
CA PHE A 53 7.57 -11.17 11.94
C PHE A 53 7.28 -12.24 13.00
N LYS A 54 7.16 -13.51 12.60
CA LYS A 54 6.91 -14.64 13.50
C LYS A 54 8.03 -14.85 14.52
N SER A 55 9.28 -14.54 14.16
CA SER A 55 10.41 -14.56 15.10
C SER A 55 10.41 -13.40 16.12
N GLY A 56 9.41 -12.52 16.07
CA GLY A 56 9.23 -11.39 16.98
C GLY A 56 9.73 -10.05 16.43
N ASN A 57 10.23 -9.99 15.20
CA ASN A 57 10.67 -8.73 14.60
C ASN A 57 9.49 -7.91 14.05
N GLN A 58 8.78 -7.20 14.94
CA GLN A 58 7.61 -6.40 14.55
C GLN A 58 7.93 -5.23 13.60
N LYS A 59 9.20 -4.83 13.44
CA LYS A 59 9.58 -3.73 12.53
C LYS A 59 9.29 -4.06 11.07
N VAL A 60 9.27 -5.34 10.73
CA VAL A 60 9.00 -5.81 9.37
C VAL A 60 7.57 -5.51 8.92
N LEU A 61 6.63 -5.31 9.86
CA LEU A 61 5.25 -4.93 9.55
C LEU A 61 5.19 -3.62 8.75
N GLY A 62 6.00 -2.63 9.11
CA GLY A 62 6.08 -1.36 8.37
C GLY A 62 6.59 -1.52 6.94
N PHE A 63 7.50 -2.48 6.72
CA PHE A 63 7.97 -2.83 5.37
C PHE A 63 6.84 -3.48 4.55
N LEU A 64 6.10 -4.42 5.15
CA LEU A 64 4.98 -5.11 4.48
C LEU A 64 3.85 -4.14 4.12
N VAL A 65 3.51 -3.20 5.02
CA VAL A 65 2.59 -2.09 4.72
C VAL A 65 3.08 -1.30 3.51
N GLY A 66 4.37 -0.97 3.46
CA GLY A 66 4.98 -0.31 2.30
C GLY A 66 4.84 -1.09 1.00
N GLN A 67 4.97 -2.42 1.03
CA GLN A 67 4.74 -3.28 -0.14
C GLN A 67 3.28 -3.28 -0.59
N VAL A 68 2.32 -3.31 0.34
CA VAL A 68 0.89 -3.18 0.03
C VAL A 68 0.58 -1.83 -0.62
N MET A 69 1.11 -0.75 -0.06
CA MET A 69 0.98 0.59 -0.63
C MET A 69 1.57 0.65 -2.04
N LYS A 70 2.73 0.04 -2.27
CA LYS A 70 3.36 0.00 -3.59
C LYS A 70 2.53 -0.81 -4.59
N LYS A 71 2.02 -1.97 -4.20
CA LYS A 71 1.25 -2.88 -5.06
C LYS A 71 -0.10 -2.30 -5.47
N THR A 72 -0.68 -1.48 -4.61
CA THR A 72 -1.90 -0.70 -4.88
C THR A 72 -1.60 0.65 -5.53
N ALA A 73 -0.35 0.92 -5.92
CA ALA A 73 0.11 2.21 -6.46
C ALA A 73 -0.23 3.42 -5.57
N GLY A 74 -0.38 3.22 -4.26
CA GLY A 74 -0.74 4.24 -3.29
C GLY A 74 -2.25 4.35 -3.02
N SER A 75 -3.07 3.48 -3.63
CA SER A 75 -4.53 3.52 -3.46
C SER A 75 -5.01 2.82 -2.18
N ALA A 76 -4.22 1.94 -1.55
CA ALA A 76 -4.61 1.34 -0.28
C ALA A 76 -4.72 2.37 0.85
N ASN A 77 -5.68 2.17 1.74
CA ASN A 77 -5.69 2.87 3.02
C ASN A 77 -4.59 2.28 3.94
N PRO A 78 -3.61 3.07 4.42
CA PRO A 78 -2.48 2.54 5.18
C PRO A 78 -2.87 1.99 6.55
N ARG A 79 -3.94 2.52 7.17
CA ARG A 79 -4.45 2.03 8.44
C ARG A 79 -5.11 0.67 8.27
N LEU A 80 -6.01 0.55 7.29
CA LEU A 80 -6.69 -0.71 6.98
C LEU A 80 -5.70 -1.78 6.53
N ALA A 81 -4.72 -1.43 5.69
CA ALA A 81 -3.67 -2.35 5.26
C ALA A 81 -2.87 -2.91 6.44
N ASN A 82 -2.52 -2.07 7.41
CA ASN A 82 -1.81 -2.49 8.62
C ASN A 82 -2.66 -3.42 9.52
N GLU A 83 -3.95 -3.11 9.69
CA GLU A 83 -4.89 -3.92 10.46
C GLU A 83 -5.06 -5.32 9.83
N ILE A 84 -5.26 -5.39 8.51
CA ILE A 84 -5.42 -6.67 7.78
C ILE A 84 -4.10 -7.46 7.77
N LEU A 85 -2.95 -6.82 7.51
CA LEU A 85 -1.64 -7.47 7.56
C LEU A 85 -1.38 -8.12 8.91
N LYS A 86 -1.64 -7.39 10.00
CA LYS A 86 -1.44 -7.90 11.34
C LYS A 86 -2.36 -9.09 11.62
N ALA A 87 -3.64 -8.97 11.28
CA ALA A 87 -4.60 -10.06 11.47
C ALA A 87 -4.19 -11.33 10.71
N GLU A 88 -3.72 -11.19 9.46
CA GLU A 88 -3.32 -12.35 8.65
C GLU A 88 -2.02 -13.00 9.15
N LEU A 89 -1.04 -12.20 9.58
CA LEU A 89 0.19 -12.70 10.17
C LEU A 89 -0.01 -13.39 11.52
N GLU A 90 -1.00 -12.95 12.31
CA GLU A 90 -1.34 -13.56 13.60
C GLU A 90 -2.12 -14.88 13.42
N LYS A 91 -3.03 -14.98 12.43
CA LYS A 91 -3.71 -16.25 12.10
C LYS A 91 -2.74 -17.36 11.67
N ASP A 92 -1.69 -16.99 10.96
CA ASP A 92 -0.65 -17.90 10.47
C ASP A 92 0.32 -18.34 11.59
N ALA A 93 0.19 -17.81 12.80
CA ALA A 93 1.03 -18.14 13.95
C ALA A 93 0.42 -19.21 14.88
N ASP A 94 -0.85 -19.59 14.67
CA ASP A 94 -1.52 -20.74 15.28
C ASP A 94 -1.30 -22.03 14.46
#